data_AF-A0AA36UHB8-F1
#
_entry.id   AF-A0AA36UHB8-F1
#
_cell.length_a   1.000
_cell.length_b   1.000
_cell.length_c   1.000
_cell.angle_alpha   90.00
_cell.angle_beta   90.00
_cell.angle_gamma   90.00
#
_symmetry.space_group_name_H-M   'P 1'
#
loop_
_entity.id
_entity.type
_entity.pdbx_description
1 polymer ?
#
loop_
_entity_poly.entity_id
_entity_poly.type
_entity_poly.pdbx_seq_one_letter_code
_entity_poly.pdbx_strand_id
1 'polypeptide(L)'
;MMDIDGLINESSQLLFEEKKYAEAIEKLYQALDGITDKNTQIFKQSLIQSGLICCYLEYAKKTKNTDKAEELFGQAIKCCREYSRLAKEGGQKNIQQQISAQYELINCYFEHAKKTKNTDKASKLFEQVIECCQELLQLSNHLEHQYRIWEQANAQSWFGRCYLELGKRIKSTSEAEKFVKQAREYFSVTYKQLSRLSGNAKKE
;
A
#
# COMPACT_ATOMS: atom_id res chain seq x y z
N MET A 1 -26.74 18.20 -10.21
CA MET A 1 -25.93 17.03 -9.79
C MET A 1 -24.47 17.49 -9.82
N MET A 2 -23.71 17.22 -8.76
CA MET A 2 -22.29 17.58 -8.72
C MET A 2 -21.53 16.74 -9.75
N ASP A 3 -20.52 17.31 -10.40
CA ASP A 3 -19.68 16.55 -11.32
C ASP A 3 -18.71 15.62 -10.56
N ILE A 4 -18.01 14.75 -11.29
CA ILE A 4 -17.08 13.75 -10.73
C ILE A 4 -15.99 14.43 -9.89
N ASP A 5 -15.45 15.55 -10.35
CA ASP A 5 -14.31 16.19 -9.70
C ASP A 5 -14.76 16.90 -8.42
N GLY A 6 -15.97 17.48 -8.40
CA GLY A 6 -16.63 17.99 -7.21
C GLY A 6 -16.86 16.90 -6.17
N LEU A 7 -17.34 15.72 -6.57
CA LEU A 7 -17.57 14.59 -5.65
C LEU A 7 -16.26 14.09 -5.02
N ILE A 8 -15.17 14.04 -5.79
CA ILE A 8 -13.83 13.67 -5.29
C ILE A 8 -13.34 14.72 -4.26
N ASN A 9 -13.51 16.01 -4.56
CA ASN A 9 -13.11 17.08 -3.64
C ASN A 9 -13.93 17.05 -2.34
N GLU A 10 -15.25 16.88 -2.42
CA GLU A 10 -16.12 16.73 -1.26
C GLU A 10 -15.73 15.50 -0.42
N SER A 11 -15.45 14.37 -1.06
CA SER A 11 -14.99 13.16 -0.34
C SER A 11 -13.68 13.39 0.42
N SER A 12 -12.77 14.21 -0.13
CA SER A 12 -11.49 14.54 0.51
C SER A 12 -11.69 15.39 1.76
N GLN A 13 -12.58 16.38 1.70
CA GLN A 13 -12.96 17.20 2.86
C GLN A 13 -13.59 16.33 3.96
N LEU A 14 -14.54 15.47 3.58
CA LEU A 14 -15.20 14.54 4.51
C LEU A 14 -14.19 13.60 5.18
N LEU A 15 -13.19 13.10 4.44
CA LEU A 15 -12.16 12.21 4.97
C LEU A 15 -11.21 12.93 5.95
N PHE A 16 -10.60 14.02 5.51
CA PHE A 16 -9.46 14.62 6.22
C PHE A 16 -9.87 15.65 7.28
N GLU A 17 -10.92 16.42 7.04
CA GLU A 17 -11.35 17.50 7.94
C GLU A 17 -12.42 17.00 8.90
N GLU A 18 -13.44 16.31 8.38
CA GLU A 18 -14.63 15.93 9.15
C GLU A 18 -14.55 14.51 9.75
N LYS A 19 -13.65 13.66 9.23
CA LYS A 19 -13.52 12.23 9.60
C LYS A 19 -14.83 11.45 9.41
N LYS A 20 -15.62 11.85 8.41
CA LYS A 20 -16.87 11.22 7.98
C LYS A 20 -16.60 10.18 6.90
N TYR A 21 -16.02 9.07 7.33
CA TYR A 21 -15.50 8.05 6.40
C TYR A 21 -16.58 7.42 5.53
N ALA A 22 -17.76 7.14 6.09
CA ALA A 22 -18.84 6.47 5.35
C ALA A 22 -19.39 7.38 4.25
N GLU A 23 -19.58 8.65 4.57
CA GLU A 23 -20.03 9.68 3.64
C GLU A 23 -18.99 9.92 2.54
N ALA A 24 -17.70 9.98 2.89
CA ALA A 24 -16.63 10.09 1.90
C ALA A 24 -16.63 8.91 0.91
N ILE A 25 -16.81 7.68 1.42
CA ILE A 25 -16.92 6.46 0.61
C ILE A 25 -18.13 6.54 -0.33
N GLU A 26 -19.28 7.00 0.16
CA GLU A 26 -20.50 7.16 -0.65
C GLU A 26 -20.25 8.14 -1.81
N LYS A 27 -19.62 9.29 -1.54
CA LYS A 27 -19.27 10.28 -2.58
C LYS A 27 -18.33 9.72 -3.64
N LEU A 28 -17.36 8.90 -3.23
CA LEU A 28 -16.42 8.25 -4.15
C LEU A 28 -17.12 7.20 -5.03
N TYR A 29 -18.07 6.42 -4.49
CA TYR A 29 -18.87 5.52 -5.32
C TYR A 29 -19.82 6.27 -6.26
N GLN A 30 -20.44 7.37 -5.80
CA GLN A 30 -21.22 8.25 -6.68
C GLN A 30 -20.34 8.79 -7.84
N ALA A 31 -19.09 9.18 -7.55
CA ALA A 31 -18.14 9.60 -8.57
C ALA A 31 -17.79 8.47 -9.54
N LEU A 32 -17.63 7.23 -9.03
CA LEU A 32 -17.32 6.05 -9.84
C LEU A 32 -18.48 5.68 -10.78
N ASP A 33 -19.71 5.77 -10.29
CA ASP A 33 -20.94 5.51 -11.06
C ASP A 33 -21.22 6.60 -12.09
N GLY A 34 -20.79 7.84 -11.81
CA GLY A 34 -20.83 8.96 -12.75
C GLY A 34 -19.88 8.83 -13.95
N ILE A 35 -18.91 7.90 -13.93
CA ILE A 35 -18.02 7.65 -15.07
C ILE A 35 -18.79 6.90 -16.16
N THR A 36 -19.19 7.65 -17.20
CA THR A 36 -19.98 7.14 -18.33
C THR A 36 -19.20 6.24 -19.28
N ASP A 37 -17.89 6.45 -19.43
CA ASP A 37 -16.99 5.59 -20.18
C ASP A 37 -15.76 5.25 -19.34
N LYS A 38 -15.79 4.05 -18.76
CA LYS A 38 -14.72 3.54 -17.91
C LYS A 38 -13.44 3.27 -18.70
N ASN A 39 -13.54 2.94 -19.99
CA ASN A 39 -12.35 2.58 -20.78
C ASN A 39 -11.48 3.79 -21.13
N THR A 40 -12.08 4.99 -21.26
CA THR A 40 -11.34 6.23 -21.55
C THR A 40 -10.93 6.99 -20.30
N GLN A 41 -11.51 6.66 -19.14
CA GLN A 41 -11.29 7.38 -17.87
C GLN A 41 -10.55 6.55 -16.82
N ILE A 42 -9.61 5.69 -17.24
CA ILE A 42 -8.76 4.88 -16.35
C ILE A 42 -8.09 5.73 -15.28
N PHE A 43 -7.60 6.93 -15.63
CA PHE A 43 -6.98 7.84 -14.66
C PHE A 43 -7.96 8.26 -13.55
N LYS A 44 -9.20 8.65 -13.89
CA LYS A 44 -10.21 9.03 -12.90
C LYS A 44 -10.63 7.84 -12.05
N GLN A 45 -10.78 6.66 -12.65
CA GLN A 45 -11.03 5.44 -11.88
C GLN A 45 -9.90 5.17 -10.87
N SER A 46 -8.64 5.26 -11.30
CA SER A 46 -7.48 5.08 -10.41
C SER A 46 -7.46 6.09 -9.26
N LEU A 47 -7.79 7.37 -9.52
CA LEU A 47 -7.89 8.40 -8.49
C LEU A 47 -8.99 8.07 -7.47
N ILE A 48 -10.16 7.66 -7.95
CA ILE A 48 -11.28 7.27 -7.07
C ILE A 48 -10.93 6.03 -6.26
N GLN A 49 -10.29 5.02 -6.86
CA GLN A 49 -9.83 3.84 -6.12
C GLN A 49 -8.81 4.22 -5.04
N SER A 50 -7.86 5.10 -5.33
CA SER A 50 -6.92 5.62 -4.32
C SER A 50 -7.65 6.32 -3.16
N GLY A 51 -8.67 7.13 -3.45
CA GLY A 51 -9.53 7.74 -2.44
C GLY A 51 -10.27 6.72 -1.59
N LEU A 52 -10.84 5.68 -2.21
CA LEU A 52 -11.56 4.61 -1.52
C LEU A 52 -10.63 3.82 -0.59
N ILE A 53 -9.41 3.49 -1.07
CA ILE A 53 -8.36 2.84 -0.27
C ILE A 53 -8.09 3.66 0.97
N CYS A 54 -7.83 4.97 0.82
CA CYS A 54 -7.56 5.88 1.93
C CYS A 54 -8.71 5.89 2.95
N CYS A 55 -9.96 6.01 2.47
CA CYS A 55 -11.13 6.05 3.34
C CYS A 55 -11.30 4.74 4.12
N TYR A 56 -11.28 3.59 3.45
CA TYR A 56 -11.43 2.30 4.09
C TYR A 56 -10.30 2.00 5.07
N LEU A 57 -9.05 2.28 4.69
CA LEU A 57 -7.88 2.04 5.53
C LEU A 57 -7.90 2.90 6.79
N GLU A 58 -8.14 4.20 6.67
CA GLU A 58 -8.24 5.08 7.84
C GLU A 58 -9.43 4.71 8.72
N TYR A 59 -10.58 4.36 8.13
CA TYR A 59 -11.73 3.92 8.91
C TYR A 59 -11.42 2.63 9.69
N ALA A 60 -10.80 1.64 9.04
CA ALA A 60 -10.39 0.38 9.67
C ALA A 60 -9.43 0.60 10.84
N LYS A 61 -8.48 1.54 10.72
CA LYS A 61 -7.52 1.86 11.78
C LYS A 61 -8.18 2.50 13.00
N LYS A 62 -9.21 3.34 12.77
CA LYS A 62 -9.87 4.15 13.81
C LYS A 62 -11.03 3.44 14.50
N THR A 63 -11.73 2.54 13.82
CA THR A 63 -12.85 1.81 14.44
C THR A 63 -12.36 0.92 15.60
N LYS A 64 -13.18 0.83 16.65
CA LYS A 64 -12.94 -0.06 17.80
C LYS A 64 -13.59 -1.43 17.64
N ASN A 65 -14.56 -1.55 16.75
CA ASN A 65 -15.22 -2.81 16.45
C ASN A 65 -14.30 -3.63 15.53
N THR A 66 -13.85 -4.79 16.03
CA THR A 66 -12.89 -5.66 15.33
C THR A 66 -13.44 -6.27 14.06
N ASP A 67 -14.71 -6.66 14.05
CA ASP A 67 -15.34 -7.31 12.89
C ASP A 67 -15.56 -6.28 11.79
N LYS A 68 -15.98 -5.07 12.17
CA LYS A 68 -16.06 -3.94 11.23
C LYS A 68 -14.67 -3.54 10.71
N ALA A 69 -13.63 -3.54 11.55
CA ALA A 69 -12.27 -3.26 11.11
C ALA A 69 -11.82 -4.28 10.05
N GLU A 70 -12.08 -5.57 10.31
CA GLU A 70 -11.75 -6.66 9.41
C GLU A 70 -12.43 -6.50 8.04
N GLU A 71 -13.73 -6.19 8.03
CA GLU A 71 -14.47 -5.92 6.80
C GLU A 71 -13.87 -4.74 6.02
N LEU A 72 -13.60 -3.62 6.71
CA LEU A 72 -13.05 -2.41 6.10
C LEU A 72 -11.65 -2.65 5.51
N PHE A 73 -10.78 -3.42 6.18
CA PHE A 73 -9.49 -3.82 5.60
C PHE A 73 -9.69 -4.68 4.34
N GLY A 74 -10.65 -5.59 4.35
CA GLY A 74 -11.00 -6.38 3.17
C GLY A 74 -11.45 -5.51 1.99
N GLN A 75 -12.24 -4.47 2.24
CA GLN A 75 -12.64 -3.51 1.21
C GLN A 75 -11.47 -2.68 0.69
N ALA A 76 -10.58 -2.20 1.58
CA ALA A 76 -9.37 -1.48 1.17
C ALA A 76 -8.51 -2.34 0.23
N ILE A 77 -8.27 -3.60 0.58
CA ILE A 77 -7.50 -4.54 -0.25
C ILE A 77 -8.19 -4.79 -1.60
N LYS A 78 -9.53 -4.90 -1.62
CA LYS A 78 -10.30 -5.04 -2.87
C LYS A 78 -10.10 -3.83 -3.79
N CYS A 79 -10.19 -2.61 -3.25
CA CYS A 79 -9.91 -1.38 -4.00
C CYS A 79 -8.45 -1.33 -4.49
N CYS A 80 -7.47 -1.75 -3.67
CA CYS A 80 -6.08 -1.85 -4.11
C CYS A 80 -5.89 -2.81 -5.29
N ARG A 81 -6.59 -3.97 -5.28
CA ARG A 81 -6.53 -4.92 -6.40
C ARG A 81 -7.13 -4.35 -7.68
N GLU A 82 -8.23 -3.60 -7.59
CA GLU A 82 -8.79 -2.88 -8.74
C GLU A 82 -7.85 -1.79 -9.24
N TYR A 83 -7.23 -1.02 -8.34
CA TYR A 83 -6.23 -0.03 -8.73
C TYR A 83 -5.03 -0.68 -9.44
N SER A 84 -4.53 -1.80 -8.93
CA SER A 84 -3.47 -2.60 -9.57
C SER A 84 -3.88 -3.11 -10.97
N ARG A 85 -5.14 -3.52 -11.16
CA ARG A 85 -5.64 -3.93 -12.49
C ARG A 85 -5.61 -2.75 -13.46
N LEU A 86 -6.17 -1.60 -13.06
CA LEU A 86 -6.18 -0.38 -13.87
C LEU A 86 -4.76 0.10 -14.22
N ALA A 87 -3.83 0.02 -13.27
CA ALA A 87 -2.43 0.39 -13.49
C ALA A 87 -1.74 -0.53 -14.51
N LYS A 88 -2.08 -1.82 -14.54
CA LYS A 88 -1.54 -2.80 -15.51
C LYS A 88 -2.08 -2.59 -16.93
N GLU A 89 -3.29 -2.08 -17.09
CA GLU A 89 -3.91 -1.85 -18.41
C GLU A 89 -3.14 -0.85 -19.28
N GLY A 90 -2.45 0.12 -18.68
CA GLY A 90 -1.57 1.04 -19.43
C GLY A 90 -0.18 0.49 -19.77
N GLY A 91 0.08 -0.78 -19.44
CA GLY A 91 1.34 -1.46 -19.74
C GLY A 91 2.57 -0.77 -19.12
N GLN A 92 3.71 -0.83 -19.82
CA GLN A 92 4.98 -0.28 -19.33
C GLN A 92 4.96 1.23 -19.07
N LYS A 93 4.11 1.99 -19.76
CA LYS A 93 4.00 3.45 -19.57
C LYS A 93 3.47 3.81 -18.18
N ASN A 94 2.78 2.88 -17.52
CA ASN A 94 2.18 3.08 -16.20
C ASN A 94 2.99 2.43 -15.07
N ILE A 95 4.28 2.17 -15.27
CA ILE A 95 5.14 1.55 -14.23
C ILE A 95 5.06 2.28 -12.88
N GLN A 96 4.98 3.60 -12.88
CA GLN A 96 4.83 4.42 -11.67
C GLN A 96 3.49 4.18 -10.96
N GLN A 97 2.40 4.02 -11.71
CA GLN A 97 1.09 3.68 -11.13
C GLN A 97 1.08 2.24 -10.60
N GLN A 98 1.75 1.31 -11.28
CA GLN A 98 1.87 -0.07 -10.80
C GLN A 98 2.64 -0.11 -9.48
N ILE A 99 3.75 0.63 -9.38
CA ILE A 99 4.51 0.80 -8.14
C ILE A 99 3.65 1.42 -7.03
N SER A 100 2.90 2.48 -7.36
CA SER A 100 1.99 3.12 -6.42
C SER A 100 0.94 2.14 -5.88
N ALA A 101 0.32 1.35 -6.75
CA ALA A 101 -0.67 0.35 -6.36
C ALA A 101 -0.07 -0.76 -5.48
N GLN A 102 1.19 -1.16 -5.71
CA GLN A 102 1.91 -2.08 -4.82
C GLN A 102 2.15 -1.48 -3.44
N TYR A 103 2.50 -0.19 -3.34
CA TYR A 103 2.63 0.47 -2.05
C TYR A 103 1.31 0.52 -1.28
N GLU A 104 0.19 0.76 -1.96
CA GLU A 104 -1.13 0.73 -1.33
C GLU A 104 -1.49 -0.68 -0.82
N LEU A 105 -1.18 -1.73 -1.57
CA LEU A 105 -1.34 -3.12 -1.12
C LEU A 105 -0.47 -3.43 0.10
N ILE A 106 0.82 -3.07 0.06
CA ILE A 106 1.76 -3.22 1.17
C ILE A 106 1.21 -2.54 2.43
N ASN A 107 0.77 -1.28 2.32
CA ASN A 107 0.22 -0.52 3.44
C ASN A 107 -1.04 -1.17 4.01
N CYS A 108 -1.98 -1.58 3.16
CA CYS A 108 -3.23 -2.20 3.60
C CYS A 108 -2.98 -3.52 4.33
N TYR A 109 -2.21 -4.43 3.75
CA TYR A 109 -1.90 -5.70 4.40
C TYR A 109 -1.09 -5.52 5.68
N PHE A 110 -0.12 -4.59 5.70
CA PHE A 110 0.72 -4.36 6.87
C PHE A 110 -0.06 -3.79 8.05
N GLU A 111 -0.92 -2.79 7.83
CA GLU A 111 -1.76 -2.24 8.90
C GLU A 111 -2.86 -3.21 9.34
N HIS A 112 -3.41 -4.01 8.42
CA HIS A 112 -4.33 -5.11 8.75
C HIS A 112 -3.66 -6.16 9.63
N ALA A 113 -2.45 -6.59 9.26
CA ALA A 113 -1.66 -7.55 10.04
C ALA A 113 -1.39 -7.02 11.46
N LYS A 114 -1.01 -5.75 11.58
CA LYS A 114 -0.74 -5.12 12.88
C LYS A 114 -1.95 -5.08 13.79
N LYS A 115 -3.14 -4.79 13.24
CA LYS A 115 -4.42 -4.75 13.98
C LYS A 115 -4.98 -6.14 14.28
N THR A 116 -4.57 -7.17 13.55
CA THR A 116 -5.04 -8.53 13.74
C THR A 116 -4.43 -9.14 15.02
N LYS A 117 -5.30 -9.55 15.96
CA LYS A 117 -4.88 -10.18 17.22
C LYS A 117 -4.50 -11.65 17.08
N ASN A 118 -5.14 -12.36 16.16
CA ASN A 118 -4.82 -13.75 15.88
C ASN A 118 -3.46 -13.82 15.17
N THR A 119 -2.47 -14.41 15.83
CA THR A 119 -1.09 -14.47 15.32
C THR A 119 -0.99 -15.16 13.97
N ASP A 120 -1.65 -16.30 13.77
CA ASP A 120 -1.55 -17.07 12.51
C ASP A 120 -2.12 -16.28 11.34
N LYS A 121 -3.25 -15.59 11.56
CA LYS A 121 -3.86 -14.71 10.56
C LYS A 121 -2.98 -13.49 10.27
N ALA A 122 -2.41 -12.88 11.31
CA ALA A 122 -1.48 -11.76 11.14
C ALA A 122 -0.22 -12.18 10.36
N SER A 123 0.32 -13.37 10.62
CA SER A 123 1.47 -13.91 9.89
C SER A 123 1.17 -14.10 8.41
N LYS A 124 0.01 -14.67 8.05
CA LYS A 124 -0.42 -14.77 6.64
C LYS A 124 -0.55 -13.42 5.96
N LEU A 125 -1.01 -12.39 6.68
CA LEU A 125 -1.06 -11.03 6.13
C LEU A 125 0.35 -10.45 5.91
N PHE A 126 1.31 -10.72 6.80
CA PHE A 126 2.70 -10.33 6.55
C PHE A 126 3.35 -11.09 5.39
N GLU A 127 3.00 -12.36 5.17
CA GLU A 127 3.41 -13.11 3.96
C GLU A 127 2.91 -12.41 2.69
N GLN A 128 1.68 -11.90 2.69
CA GLN A 128 1.17 -11.09 1.57
C GLN A 128 1.96 -9.79 1.38
N VAL A 129 2.40 -9.13 2.46
CA VAL A 129 3.28 -7.95 2.33
C VAL A 129 4.61 -8.33 1.70
N ILE A 130 5.20 -9.47 2.08
CA ILE A 130 6.45 -10.00 1.53
C ILE A 130 6.29 -10.26 0.02
N GLU A 131 5.19 -10.87 -0.41
CA GLU A 131 4.87 -11.08 -1.84
C GLU A 131 4.80 -9.75 -2.60
N CYS A 132 4.06 -8.75 -2.09
CA CYS A 132 4.00 -7.43 -2.72
C CYS A 132 5.38 -6.74 -2.78
N CYS A 133 6.23 -6.92 -1.77
CA CYS A 133 7.61 -6.38 -1.80
C CYS A 133 8.47 -7.05 -2.89
N GLN A 134 8.25 -8.35 -3.18
CA GLN A 134 8.92 -9.03 -4.28
C GLN A 134 8.45 -8.49 -5.63
N GLU A 135 7.15 -8.26 -5.80
CA GLU A 135 6.61 -7.61 -7.00
C GLU A 135 7.19 -6.19 -7.19
N LEU A 136 7.27 -5.41 -6.11
CA LEU A 136 7.89 -4.07 -6.13
C LEU A 136 9.35 -4.12 -6.59
N LEU A 137 10.13 -5.10 -6.14
CA LEU A 137 11.51 -5.31 -6.63
C LEU A 137 11.54 -5.61 -8.13
N GLN A 138 10.63 -6.44 -8.64
CA GLN A 138 10.56 -6.76 -10.07
C GLN A 138 10.19 -5.53 -10.91
N LEU A 139 9.21 -4.75 -10.46
CA LEU A 139 8.80 -3.51 -11.12
C LEU A 139 9.95 -2.50 -11.16
N SER A 140 10.69 -2.35 -10.05
CA SER A 140 11.81 -1.41 -9.94
C SER A 140 12.90 -1.61 -11.00
N ASN A 141 13.09 -2.84 -11.48
CA ASN A 141 14.09 -3.15 -12.51
C ASN A 141 13.83 -2.46 -13.85
N HIS A 142 12.59 -2.04 -14.09
CA HIS A 142 12.18 -1.30 -15.29
C HIS A 142 12.41 0.21 -15.17
N LEU A 143 12.86 0.69 -14.01
CA LEU A 143 13.17 2.10 -13.79
C LEU A 143 14.61 2.44 -14.18
N GLU A 144 14.84 3.73 -14.43
CA GLU A 144 16.18 4.29 -14.54
C GLU A 144 16.99 4.13 -13.26
N HIS A 145 18.31 4.18 -13.37
CA HIS A 145 19.25 3.77 -12.33
C HIS A 145 18.96 4.36 -10.94
N GLN A 146 18.76 5.67 -10.84
CA GLN A 146 18.53 6.33 -9.54
C GLN A 146 17.19 5.91 -8.91
N TYR A 147 16.10 5.94 -9.67
CA TYR A 147 14.78 5.54 -9.19
C TYR A 147 14.72 4.05 -8.86
N ARG A 148 15.37 3.18 -9.66
CA ARG A 148 15.51 1.75 -9.36
C ARG A 148 16.13 1.53 -7.99
N ILE A 149 17.25 2.19 -7.69
CA ILE A 149 17.92 2.02 -6.40
C ILE A 149 17.01 2.48 -5.25
N TRP A 150 16.31 3.59 -5.43
CA TRP A 150 15.34 4.09 -4.45
C TRP A 150 14.22 3.09 -4.16
N GLU A 151 13.55 2.60 -5.21
CA GLU A 151 12.45 1.66 -5.08
C GLU A 151 12.91 0.30 -4.52
N GLN A 152 14.10 -0.17 -4.92
CA GLN A 152 14.69 -1.37 -4.32
C GLN A 152 14.97 -1.18 -2.84
N ALA A 153 15.55 -0.04 -2.43
CA ALA A 153 15.80 0.25 -1.03
C ALA A 153 14.49 0.30 -0.21
N ASN A 154 13.45 0.91 -0.76
CA ASN A 154 12.13 0.95 -0.11
C ASN A 154 11.53 -0.45 0.06
N ALA A 155 11.57 -1.30 -0.96
CA ALA A 155 11.12 -2.69 -0.86
C ALA A 155 11.90 -3.47 0.22
N GLN A 156 13.24 -3.31 0.26
CA GLN A 156 14.10 -3.92 1.28
C GLN A 156 13.75 -3.44 2.68
N SER A 157 13.44 -2.15 2.85
CA SER A 157 12.97 -1.59 4.13
C SER A 157 11.65 -2.22 4.58
N TRP A 158 10.71 -2.46 3.65
CA TRP A 158 9.45 -3.13 3.95
C TRP A 158 9.63 -4.60 4.34
N PHE A 159 10.51 -5.36 3.67
CA PHE A 159 10.88 -6.72 4.13
C PHE A 159 11.40 -6.68 5.57
N GLY A 160 12.32 -5.76 5.87
CA GLY A 160 12.88 -5.60 7.21
C GLY A 160 11.81 -5.33 8.27
N ARG A 161 10.84 -4.45 7.96
CA ARG A 161 9.70 -4.16 8.84
C ARG A 161 8.81 -5.37 9.06
N CYS A 162 8.50 -6.12 8.00
CA CYS A 162 7.66 -7.32 8.10
C CYS A 162 8.29 -8.39 8.97
N TYR A 163 9.56 -8.72 8.74
CA TYR A 163 10.26 -9.72 9.54
C TYR A 163 10.41 -9.29 11.01
N LEU A 164 10.61 -7.99 11.28
CA LEU A 164 10.61 -7.49 12.65
C LEU A 164 9.25 -7.69 13.33
N GLU A 165 8.15 -7.39 12.65
CA GLU A 165 6.79 -7.58 13.20
C GLU A 165 6.43 -9.06 13.37
N LEU A 166 6.88 -9.94 12.48
CA LEU A 166 6.76 -11.40 12.65
C LEU A 166 7.51 -11.88 13.89
N GLY A 167 8.77 -11.44 14.07
CA GLY A 167 9.58 -11.79 15.23
C GLY A 167 8.95 -11.39 16.56
N LYS A 168 8.30 -10.23 16.63
CA LYS A 168 7.58 -9.76 17.85
C LYS A 168 6.40 -10.63 18.25
N ARG A 169 5.85 -11.42 17.33
CA ARG A 169 4.60 -12.18 17.52
C ARG A 169 4.82 -13.65 17.83
N ILE A 170 6.05 -14.13 17.65
CA ILE A 170 6.43 -15.51 17.91
C ILE A 170 6.79 -15.68 19.39
N LYS A 171 6.34 -16.80 19.98
CA LYS A 171 6.59 -17.11 21.39
C LYS A 171 7.98 -17.70 21.64
N SER A 172 8.53 -18.40 20.65
CA SER A 172 9.85 -19.03 20.74
C SER A 172 10.96 -17.99 20.53
N THR A 173 11.81 -17.79 21.54
CA THR A 173 12.95 -16.87 21.46
C THR A 173 13.89 -17.23 20.31
N SER A 174 14.19 -18.51 20.10
CA SER A 174 15.12 -18.95 19.06
C SER A 174 14.56 -18.75 17.65
N GLU A 175 13.23 -18.79 17.48
CA GLU A 175 12.59 -18.46 16.20
C GLU A 175 12.52 -16.95 16.00
N ALA A 176 12.16 -16.18 17.04
CA ALA A 176 12.14 -14.73 16.99
C ALA A 176 13.52 -14.15 16.62
N GLU A 177 14.61 -14.72 17.13
CA GLU A 177 15.97 -14.34 16.79
C GLU A 177 16.28 -14.50 15.29
N LYS A 178 15.77 -15.56 14.64
CA LYS A 178 15.94 -15.76 13.19
C LYS A 178 15.28 -14.62 12.41
N PHE A 179 14.07 -14.24 12.78
CA PHE A 179 13.34 -13.13 12.16
C PHE A 179 14.02 -11.78 12.37
N VAL A 180 14.52 -11.52 13.58
CA VAL A 180 15.29 -10.30 13.88
C VAL A 180 16.59 -10.25 13.07
N LYS A 181 17.26 -11.39 12.88
CA LYS A 181 18.45 -11.48 12.04
C LYS A 181 18.12 -11.16 10.58
N GLN A 182 17.06 -11.74 10.03
CA GLN A 182 16.58 -11.42 8.68
C GLN A 182 16.27 -9.92 8.54
N ALA A 183 15.49 -9.35 9.48
CA ALA A 183 15.17 -7.93 9.46
C ALA A 183 16.42 -7.04 9.41
N ARG A 184 17.44 -7.37 10.21
CA ARG A 184 18.73 -6.67 10.22
C ARG A 184 19.43 -6.73 8.86
N GLU A 185 19.44 -7.88 8.21
CA GLU A 185 20.05 -8.06 6.89
C GLU A 185 19.37 -7.17 5.84
N TYR A 186 18.03 -7.16 5.80
CA TYR A 186 17.25 -6.29 4.90
C TYR A 186 17.50 -4.80 5.14
N PHE A 187 17.53 -4.36 6.41
CA PHE A 187 17.88 -2.97 6.74
C PHE A 187 19.33 -2.63 6.37
N SER A 188 20.27 -3.59 6.50
CA SER A 188 21.66 -3.39 6.07
C SER A 188 21.76 -3.21 4.56
N VAL A 189 21.03 -4.00 3.78
CA VAL A 189 20.97 -3.86 2.31
C VAL A 189 20.39 -2.49 1.94
N THR A 190 19.29 -2.10 2.58
CA THR A 190 18.65 -0.77 2.40
C THR A 190 19.66 0.36 2.62
N TYR A 191 20.37 0.34 3.74
CA TYR A 191 21.39 1.34 4.08
C TYR A 191 22.51 1.40 3.02
N LYS A 192 23.02 0.25 2.58
CA LYS A 192 24.06 0.18 1.55
C LYS A 192 23.60 0.76 0.21
N GLN A 193 22.36 0.48 -0.20
CA GLN A 193 21.77 1.00 -1.44
C GLN A 193 21.62 2.52 -1.37
N LEU A 194 21.04 3.06 -0.30
CA LEU A 194 20.86 4.51 -0.13
C LEU A 194 22.20 5.25 -0.01
N SER A 195 23.20 4.65 0.65
CA SER A 195 24.53 5.25 0.75
C SER A 195 25.18 5.47 -0.62
N ARG A 196 24.96 4.57 -1.60
CA ARG A 196 25.47 4.71 -2.97
C ARG A 196 24.87 5.91 -3.70
N LEU A 197 23.60 6.25 -3.44
CA LEU A 197 22.98 7.46 -3.98
C LEU A 197 23.67 8.72 -3.47
N SER A 198 23.96 8.78 -2.16
CA SER A 198 24.64 9.93 -1.55
C SER A 198 26.11 10.09 -1.98
N GLY A 199 26.80 8.98 -2.28
CA GLY A 199 28.19 8.99 -2.74
C GLY A 199 28.38 9.43 -4.19
N ASN A 200 27.37 9.20 -5.04
CA ASN A 200 27.38 9.63 -6.43
C ASN A 200 27.05 11.12 -6.59
N ALA A 201 26.25 11.70 -5.68
CA ALA A 201 25.93 13.13 -5.67
C ALA A 201 27.14 14.05 -5.33
N LYS A 202 28.28 13.49 -4.91
CA LYS A 202 29.52 14.24 -4.61
C LYS A 202 30.54 14.23 -5.76
N LYS A 203 30.19 13.64 -6.91
CA LYS A 203 31.10 13.48 -8.06
C LYS A 203 30.64 14.18 -9.34
N GLU A 204 29.56 14.96 -9.26
CA GLU A 204 29.07 15.85 -10.32
C GLU A 204 29.28 17.31 -9.89
#